data_AF-A0A3A8R0N1-F1
#
_entry.id   AF-A0A3A8R0N1-F1
#
_cell.length_a   1.000
_cell.length_b   1.000
_cell.length_c   1.000
_cell.angle_alpha   90.00
_cell.angle_beta   90.00
_cell.angle_gamma   90.00
#
_symmetry.space_group_name_H-M   'P 1'
#
loop_
_entity.id
_entity.type
_entity.pdbx_description
1 polymer ?
#
loop_
_entity_poly.entity_id
_entity_poly.type
_entity_poly.pdbx_seq_one_letter_code
_entity_poly.pdbx_strand_id
1 'polypeptide(L)'
;MPFTFRGQNLDALLGDPLTAANSLYGIMGAADAELMEGLRLHWKKHIRETPGVNGTAWRPALKAFSAIEGFWGNTYSDHRLAKVLYGPGHSVATAAVTGVQSSAQFLRDFEAARDEAFYVFFQATSVNELAGVSFKATYYHKDVSALFEQRPHSAIKAIVSRRVIETAQIMLRILYGNMNMGWGSLYSTRTLATTLLLAQMHNSALSHYQSHYTGRRCYNQSAVAFTLLTFSYVVAQAWVDKGYEFNEQRWYYFWKLVGSLLGVDSRLIADDHAEAAQLWVLFFARGECFGGTPAPYPTNLDNGRIDPGLLAGYSVQPEANLIQWVPAFIVTQMRNSVRWGKYLLGY
;
A
#
# COMPACT_ATOMS: atom_id res chain seq x y z
N MET A 1 6.05 5.86 -26.03
CA MET A 1 4.70 6.44 -25.91
C MET A 1 4.69 7.38 -24.71
N PRO A 2 4.12 8.59 -24.77
CA PRO A 2 4.01 9.46 -23.60
C PRO A 2 3.12 8.81 -22.53
N PHE A 3 3.41 9.04 -21.25
CA PHE A 3 2.56 8.57 -20.15
C PHE A 3 1.35 9.51 -20.01
N THR A 4 0.33 9.33 -20.85
CA THR A 4 -0.90 10.13 -20.82
C THR A 4 -2.02 9.37 -20.11
N PHE A 5 -2.48 9.89 -18.98
CA PHE A 5 -3.57 9.32 -18.19
C PHE A 5 -4.58 10.40 -17.79
N ARG A 6 -5.88 10.09 -17.87
CA ARG A 6 -6.98 11.06 -17.75
C ARG A 6 -6.77 12.33 -18.60
N GLY A 7 -6.25 12.16 -19.81
CA GLY A 7 -5.97 13.26 -20.76
C GLY A 7 -4.78 14.16 -20.39
N GLN A 8 -4.02 13.84 -19.35
CA GLN A 8 -2.86 14.63 -18.90
C GLN A 8 -1.56 13.88 -19.17
N ASN A 9 -0.53 14.56 -19.68
CA ASN A 9 0.82 13.98 -19.74
C ASN A 9 1.47 14.04 -18.34
N LEU A 10 1.82 12.88 -17.80
CA LEU A 10 2.39 12.70 -16.47
C LEU A 10 3.88 12.33 -16.49
N ASP A 11 4.55 12.35 -17.66
CA ASP A 11 5.95 11.95 -17.82
C ASP A 11 6.90 12.66 -16.84
N ALA A 12 6.66 13.96 -16.60
CA ALA A 12 7.47 14.76 -15.69
C ALA A 12 7.37 14.30 -14.22
N LEU A 13 6.24 13.70 -13.84
CA LEU A 13 5.97 13.30 -12.46
C LEU A 13 6.63 11.98 -12.09
N LEU A 14 6.87 11.09 -13.06
CA LEU A 14 7.28 9.70 -12.81
C LEU A 14 8.55 9.61 -11.95
N GLY A 15 9.47 10.54 -12.12
CA GLY A 15 10.73 10.60 -11.36
C GLY A 15 10.68 11.40 -10.06
N ASP A 16 9.57 12.07 -9.76
CA ASP A 16 9.50 12.98 -8.63
C ASP A 16 9.54 12.24 -7.28
N PRO A 17 9.95 12.94 -6.20
CA PRO A 17 9.82 12.43 -4.84
C PRO A 17 8.37 12.20 -4.42
N LEU A 18 8.16 11.40 -3.37
CA LEU A 18 6.84 11.08 -2.80
C LEU A 18 6.37 12.13 -1.79
N THR A 19 6.40 13.38 -2.23
CA THR A 19 5.96 14.55 -1.45
C THR A 19 5.00 15.39 -2.28
N ALA A 20 4.20 14.75 -3.13
CA ALA A 20 3.30 15.44 -4.04
C ALA A 20 2.33 16.33 -3.25
N ALA A 21 2.19 17.59 -3.66
CA ALA A 21 1.35 18.57 -2.94
C ALA A 21 -0.14 18.19 -2.95
N ASN A 22 -0.58 17.46 -3.97
CA ASN A 22 -1.92 16.91 -4.10
C ASN A 22 -2.04 15.48 -3.54
N SER A 23 -1.26 15.15 -2.51
CA SER A 23 -1.35 13.89 -1.76
C SER A 23 -1.63 14.17 -0.29
N LEU A 24 -2.30 13.25 0.41
CA LEU A 24 -2.57 13.38 1.85
C LEU A 24 -1.29 13.45 2.67
N TYR A 25 -0.22 12.78 2.24
CA TYR A 25 1.11 12.93 2.85
C TYR A 25 1.62 14.36 2.73
N GLY A 26 1.58 14.95 1.52
CA GLY A 26 2.04 16.31 1.26
C GLY A 26 1.22 17.36 2.00
N ILE A 27 -0.11 17.20 2.00
CA ILE A 27 -1.03 18.07 2.73
C ILE A 27 -0.78 17.97 4.24
N MET A 28 -0.62 16.76 4.79
CA MET A 28 -0.28 16.57 6.20
C MET A 28 1.08 17.19 6.55
N GLY A 29 2.07 17.07 5.66
CA GLY A 29 3.38 17.72 5.81
C GLY A 29 3.30 19.24 5.95
N ALA A 30 2.38 19.88 5.23
CA ALA A 30 2.13 21.31 5.35
C ALA A 30 1.28 21.67 6.58
N ALA A 31 0.30 20.83 6.92
CA ALA A 31 -0.68 21.10 7.98
C ALA A 31 -0.15 20.81 9.40
N ASP A 32 0.70 19.81 9.56
CA ASP A 32 1.23 19.35 10.86
C ASP A 32 2.66 18.79 10.70
N ALA A 33 3.59 19.70 10.42
CA ALA A 33 5.01 19.38 10.25
C ALA A 33 5.63 18.73 11.50
N GLU A 34 5.15 19.09 12.69
CA GLU A 34 5.64 18.51 13.96
C GLU A 34 5.28 17.03 14.07
N LEU A 35 4.03 16.64 13.75
CA LEU A 35 3.64 15.23 13.68
C LEU A 35 4.51 14.46 12.68
N MET A 36 4.71 15.01 11.48
CA MET A 36 5.47 14.34 10.43
C MET A 36 6.94 14.15 10.80
N GLU A 37 7.56 15.16 11.40
CA GLU A 37 8.91 15.06 11.96
C GLU A 37 8.96 14.07 13.13
N GLY A 38 7.95 14.06 14.00
CA GLY A 38 7.82 13.10 15.09
C GLY A 38 7.77 11.64 14.61
N LEU A 39 6.98 11.36 13.57
CA LEU A 39 6.93 10.03 12.92
C LEU A 39 8.29 9.67 12.30
N ARG A 40 8.97 10.63 11.66
CA ARG A 40 10.30 10.41 11.08
C ARG A 40 11.34 10.11 12.16
N LEU A 41 11.33 10.84 13.28
CA LEU A 41 12.24 10.63 14.40
C LEU A 41 11.96 9.30 15.10
N HIS A 42 10.69 8.94 15.27
CA HIS A 42 10.26 7.63 15.76
C HIS A 42 10.86 6.50 14.92
N TRP A 43 10.73 6.58 13.59
CA TRP A 43 11.34 5.62 12.68
C TRP A 43 12.87 5.58 12.81
N LYS A 44 13.55 6.73 12.79
CA LYS A 44 15.03 6.78 12.91
C LYS A 44 15.52 6.20 14.24
N LYS A 45 14.80 6.47 15.33
CA LYS A 45 15.10 5.90 16.64
C LYS A 45 14.97 4.37 16.61
N HIS A 46 13.83 3.86 16.11
CA HIS A 46 13.59 2.42 15.96
C HIS A 46 14.70 1.75 15.14
N ILE A 47 15.04 2.32 13.98
CA ILE A 47 16.10 1.76 13.15
C ILE A 47 17.41 1.73 13.91
N ARG A 48 17.85 2.82 14.54
CA ARG A 48 19.11 2.87 15.30
C ARG A 48 19.19 1.79 16.39
N GLU A 49 18.10 1.55 17.09
CA GLU A 49 18.03 0.65 18.26
C GLU A 49 17.75 -0.82 17.89
N THR A 50 17.26 -1.10 16.68
CA THR A 50 16.93 -2.46 16.24
C THR A 50 18.15 -3.17 15.68
N PRO A 51 18.57 -4.31 16.25
CA PRO A 51 19.72 -5.07 15.72
C PRO A 51 19.40 -5.65 14.34
N GLY A 52 20.45 -5.81 13.53
CA GLY A 52 20.37 -6.55 12.27
C GLY A 52 20.11 -8.03 12.52
N VAL A 53 19.40 -8.69 11.62
CA VAL A 53 19.08 -10.12 11.74
C VAL A 53 20.11 -10.95 11.01
N ASN A 54 20.58 -12.02 11.65
CA ASN A 54 21.49 -13.02 11.09
C ASN A 54 22.75 -12.41 10.43
N GLY A 55 23.36 -11.40 11.08
CA GLY A 55 24.54 -10.71 10.55
C GLY A 55 24.28 -9.81 9.34
N THR A 56 23.02 -9.63 8.93
CA THR A 56 22.65 -8.75 7.82
C THR A 56 22.28 -7.35 8.31
N ALA A 57 22.32 -6.37 7.41
CA ALA A 57 21.84 -5.02 7.68
C ALA A 57 20.30 -4.90 7.71
N TRP A 58 19.55 -6.00 7.48
CA TRP A 58 18.09 -5.97 7.54
C TRP A 58 17.60 -5.88 8.98
N ARG A 59 16.73 -4.89 9.23
CA ARG A 59 16.12 -4.60 10.53
C ARG A 59 14.60 -4.74 10.40
N PRO A 60 13.95 -5.59 11.22
CA PRO A 60 12.49 -5.70 11.25
C PRO A 60 11.85 -4.36 11.60
N ALA A 61 10.77 -4.01 10.90
CA ALA A 61 10.02 -2.78 11.07
C ALA A 61 8.79 -2.92 12.00
N LEU A 62 8.25 -4.14 12.19
CA LEU A 62 6.96 -4.38 12.86
C LEU A 62 6.83 -3.69 14.22
N LYS A 63 7.89 -3.71 15.04
CA LYS A 63 7.89 -3.10 16.37
C LYS A 63 7.68 -1.58 16.33
N ALA A 64 8.14 -0.89 15.27
CA ALA A 64 7.90 0.54 15.11
C ALA A 64 6.40 0.85 14.96
N PHE A 65 5.69 0.01 14.20
CA PHE A 65 4.25 0.14 13.98
C PHE A 65 3.44 -0.24 15.21
N SER A 66 3.81 -1.34 15.88
CA SER A 66 3.17 -1.76 17.14
C SER A 66 3.28 -0.67 18.23
N ALA A 67 4.36 0.10 18.24
CA ALA A 67 4.54 1.19 19.21
C ALA A 67 3.57 2.37 18.98
N ILE A 68 3.21 2.67 17.73
CA ILE A 68 2.18 3.68 17.43
C ILE A 68 0.82 3.18 17.91
N GLU A 69 0.51 1.91 17.68
CA GLU A 69 -0.77 1.33 18.09
C GLU A 69 -0.96 1.24 19.60
N GLY A 70 0.11 0.88 20.33
CA GLY A 70 0.12 0.86 21.78
C GLY A 70 0.09 2.26 22.42
N PHE A 71 0.15 3.34 21.65
CA PHE A 71 0.10 4.71 22.17
C PHE A 71 -1.34 5.17 22.39
N TRP A 72 -1.77 5.22 23.64
CA TRP A 72 -3.16 5.53 24.01
C TRP A 72 -3.56 7.01 23.92
N GLY A 73 -2.62 7.92 23.66
CA GLY A 73 -2.94 9.34 23.46
C GLY A 73 -3.60 9.62 22.11
N ASN A 74 -4.25 10.78 22.01
CA ASN A 74 -4.96 11.22 20.81
C ASN A 74 -4.05 11.71 19.67
N THR A 75 -2.74 11.79 19.88
CA THR A 75 -1.78 12.32 18.89
C THR A 75 -1.84 11.61 17.54
N TYR A 76 -2.05 10.29 17.54
CA TYR A 76 -2.07 9.45 16.35
C TYR A 76 -3.47 9.02 15.92
N SER A 77 -4.52 9.56 16.54
CA SER A 77 -5.89 9.13 16.25
C SER A 77 -6.36 9.60 14.87
N ASP A 78 -7.04 8.73 14.14
CA ASP A 78 -7.56 9.08 12.81
C ASP A 78 -8.52 10.28 12.89
N HIS A 79 -9.28 10.42 13.98
CA HIS A 79 -10.11 11.60 14.23
C HIS A 79 -9.31 12.90 14.31
N ARG A 80 -8.17 12.92 15.01
CA ARG A 80 -7.30 14.10 15.08
C ARG A 80 -6.71 14.39 13.71
N LEU A 81 -6.12 13.39 13.07
CA LEU A 81 -5.45 13.56 11.78
C LEU A 81 -6.43 14.02 10.70
N ALA A 82 -7.65 13.47 10.67
CA ALA A 82 -8.69 13.94 9.76
C ALA A 82 -9.11 15.39 10.04
N LYS A 83 -9.23 15.80 11.31
CA LYS A 83 -9.51 17.21 11.65
C LYS A 83 -8.41 18.15 11.18
N VAL A 84 -7.14 17.74 11.28
CA VAL A 84 -6.00 18.51 10.77
C VAL A 84 -6.09 18.65 9.26
N LEU A 85 -6.30 17.55 8.52
CA LEU A 85 -6.40 17.57 7.05
C LEU A 85 -7.55 18.45 6.54
N TYR A 86 -8.67 18.47 7.27
CA TYR A 86 -9.83 19.31 6.97
C TYR A 86 -9.83 20.66 7.69
N GLY A 87 -8.70 21.04 8.30
CA GLY A 87 -8.55 22.31 8.98
C GLY A 87 -8.55 23.51 8.00
N PRO A 88 -8.63 24.74 8.54
CA PRO A 88 -8.53 25.96 7.75
C PRO A 88 -7.24 25.95 6.90
N GLY A 89 -7.36 26.27 5.61
CA GLY A 89 -6.23 26.33 4.67
C GLY A 89 -5.93 25.04 3.90
N HIS A 90 -6.47 23.89 4.33
CA HIS A 90 -6.18 22.59 3.69
C HIS A 90 -7.42 21.82 3.23
N SER A 91 -8.61 22.17 3.73
CA SER A 91 -9.87 21.45 3.45
C SER A 91 -10.17 21.29 1.95
N VAL A 92 -9.94 22.33 1.13
CA VAL A 92 -10.17 22.28 -0.33
C VAL A 92 -9.22 21.30 -1.01
N ALA A 93 -7.93 21.32 -0.65
CA ALA A 93 -6.94 20.39 -1.21
C ALA A 93 -7.23 18.95 -0.77
N THR A 94 -7.59 18.75 0.50
CA THR A 94 -7.99 17.44 1.02
C THR A 94 -9.25 16.91 0.34
N ALA A 95 -10.26 17.77 0.12
CA ALA A 95 -11.47 17.41 -0.59
C ALA A 95 -11.21 17.06 -2.06
N ALA A 96 -10.26 17.72 -2.72
CA ALA A 96 -9.86 17.38 -4.08
C ALA A 96 -9.22 15.98 -4.19
N VAL A 97 -8.53 15.52 -3.14
CA VAL A 97 -7.94 14.18 -3.08
C VAL A 97 -8.97 13.12 -2.69
N THR A 98 -9.77 13.39 -1.66
CA THR A 98 -10.68 12.42 -1.05
C THR A 98 -12.07 12.41 -1.67
N GLY A 99 -12.45 13.43 -2.43
CA GLY A 99 -13.79 13.57 -3.00
C GLY A 99 -14.89 13.94 -2.00
N VAL A 100 -14.57 14.21 -0.72
CA VAL A 100 -15.55 14.52 0.33
C VAL A 100 -15.23 15.84 1.04
N GLN A 101 -16.26 16.48 1.62
CA GLN A 101 -16.17 17.88 2.06
C GLN A 101 -15.92 18.05 3.56
N SER A 102 -15.91 16.98 4.35
CA SER A 102 -15.73 17.06 5.80
C SER A 102 -14.95 15.88 6.37
N SER A 103 -14.25 16.11 7.48
CA SER A 103 -13.53 15.06 8.21
C SER A 103 -14.45 13.95 8.70
N ALA A 104 -15.68 14.29 9.11
CA ALA A 104 -16.65 13.32 9.58
C ALA A 104 -17.12 12.38 8.46
N GLN A 105 -17.38 12.93 7.26
CA GLN A 105 -17.71 12.11 6.10
C GLN A 105 -16.51 11.27 5.66
N PHE A 106 -15.33 11.88 5.58
CA PHE A 106 -14.09 11.18 5.24
C PHE A 106 -13.85 9.96 6.11
N LEU A 107 -13.97 10.08 7.44
CA LEU A 107 -13.75 8.96 8.35
C LEU A 107 -14.76 7.84 8.14
N ARG A 108 -16.05 8.15 7.96
CA ARG A 108 -17.08 7.14 7.69
C ARG A 108 -16.82 6.41 6.37
N ASP A 109 -16.52 7.15 5.32
CA ASP A 109 -16.32 6.58 3.98
C ASP A 109 -15.01 5.78 3.93
N PHE A 110 -13.96 6.25 4.62
CA PHE A 110 -12.70 5.52 4.75
C PHE A 110 -12.85 4.25 5.58
N GLU A 111 -13.62 4.29 6.66
CA GLU A 111 -13.95 3.11 7.47
C GLU A 111 -14.70 2.06 6.64
N ALA A 112 -15.71 2.47 5.88
CA ALA A 112 -16.45 1.58 4.99
C ALA A 112 -15.56 0.96 3.89
N ALA A 113 -14.62 1.74 3.36
CA ALA A 113 -13.66 1.28 2.37
C ALA A 113 -12.59 0.35 2.95
N ARG A 114 -12.13 0.61 4.17
CA ARG A 114 -11.23 -0.25 4.92
C ARG A 114 -11.88 -1.60 5.24
N ASP A 115 -13.15 -1.60 5.63
CA ASP A 115 -13.90 -2.83 5.90
C ASP A 115 -14.03 -3.69 4.63
N GLU A 116 -14.30 -3.06 3.48
CA GLU A 116 -14.29 -3.74 2.18
C GLU A 116 -12.90 -4.29 1.84
N ALA A 117 -11.85 -3.48 2.01
CA ALA A 117 -10.48 -3.91 1.77
C ALA A 117 -10.10 -5.08 2.69
N PHE A 118 -10.48 -5.06 3.97
CA PHE A 118 -10.26 -6.18 4.89
C PHE A 118 -10.98 -7.45 4.40
N TYR A 119 -12.24 -7.33 3.98
CA TYR A 119 -12.97 -8.44 3.37
C TYR A 119 -12.22 -9.03 2.18
N VAL A 120 -11.75 -8.22 1.25
CA VAL A 120 -11.01 -8.70 0.07
C VAL A 120 -9.66 -9.30 0.47
N PHE A 121 -8.85 -8.58 1.25
CA PHE A 121 -7.48 -8.98 1.61
C PHE A 121 -7.40 -10.30 2.38
N PHE A 122 -8.36 -10.57 3.26
CA PHE A 122 -8.30 -11.72 4.15
C PHE A 122 -8.86 -13.01 3.50
N GLN A 123 -9.21 -13.00 2.21
CA GLN A 123 -9.61 -14.24 1.53
C GLN A 123 -8.40 -15.05 1.07
N ALA A 124 -8.53 -16.37 1.12
CA ALA A 124 -7.50 -17.30 0.67
C ALA A 124 -7.04 -17.00 -0.78
N THR A 125 -7.98 -16.63 -1.67
CA THR A 125 -7.65 -16.20 -3.03
C THR A 125 -6.70 -15.00 -3.03
N SER A 126 -7.01 -13.94 -2.29
CA SER A 126 -6.18 -12.73 -2.24
C SER A 126 -4.82 -13.01 -1.62
N VAL A 127 -4.76 -13.82 -0.57
CA VAL A 127 -3.48 -14.22 0.06
C VAL A 127 -2.60 -14.97 -0.94
N ASN A 128 -3.18 -15.91 -1.68
CA ASN A 128 -2.47 -16.66 -2.72
C ASN A 128 -2.02 -15.74 -3.87
N GLU A 129 -2.87 -14.81 -4.30
CA GLU A 129 -2.54 -13.86 -5.36
C GLU A 129 -1.43 -12.90 -4.93
N LEU A 130 -1.50 -12.40 -3.70
CA LEU A 130 -0.50 -11.53 -3.11
C LEU A 130 0.87 -12.21 -3.09
N ALA A 131 0.94 -13.41 -2.50
CA ALA A 131 2.17 -14.19 -2.36
C ALA A 131 2.68 -14.79 -3.69
N GLY A 132 1.76 -15.15 -4.58
CA GLY A 132 2.07 -15.86 -5.83
C GLY A 132 2.50 -14.93 -6.95
N VAL A 133 1.82 -13.80 -7.09
CA VAL A 133 1.88 -12.91 -8.26
C VAL A 133 2.19 -11.47 -7.83
N SER A 134 1.34 -10.82 -7.04
CA SER A 134 1.41 -9.37 -6.77
C SER A 134 2.78 -8.89 -6.29
N PHE A 135 3.36 -9.53 -5.27
CA PHE A 135 4.67 -9.15 -4.75
C PHE A 135 5.78 -9.31 -5.80
N LYS A 136 5.74 -10.39 -6.59
CA LYS A 136 6.74 -10.64 -7.64
C LYS A 136 6.54 -9.68 -8.81
N ALA A 137 5.31 -9.32 -9.13
CA ALA A 137 4.99 -8.36 -10.18
C ALA A 137 5.60 -6.99 -9.93
N THR A 138 5.86 -6.61 -8.67
CA THR A 138 6.61 -5.37 -8.37
C THR A 138 7.99 -5.35 -9.04
N TYR A 139 8.62 -6.51 -9.24
CA TYR A 139 9.91 -6.65 -9.93
C TYR A 139 9.83 -6.47 -11.45
N TYR A 140 8.65 -6.25 -12.02
CA TYR A 140 8.57 -5.75 -13.39
C TYR A 140 9.09 -4.32 -13.49
N HIS A 141 8.93 -3.49 -12.44
CA HIS A 141 9.29 -2.08 -12.50
C HIS A 141 10.79 -1.88 -12.32
N LYS A 142 11.43 -1.17 -13.26
CA LYS A 142 12.89 -0.99 -13.31
C LYS A 142 13.47 -0.43 -12.03
N ASP A 143 12.87 0.63 -11.49
CA ASP A 143 13.34 1.28 -10.27
C ASP A 143 13.15 0.41 -9.02
N VAL A 144 12.12 -0.43 -9.01
CA VAL A 144 11.87 -1.37 -7.92
C VAL A 144 12.92 -2.48 -7.98
N SER A 145 13.14 -3.08 -9.14
CA SER A 145 14.17 -4.11 -9.32
C SER A 145 15.56 -3.60 -8.99
N ALA A 146 15.94 -2.41 -9.47
CA ALA A 146 17.21 -1.79 -9.11
C ALA A 146 17.38 -1.62 -7.59
N LEU A 147 16.31 -1.27 -6.85
CA LEU A 147 16.37 -1.19 -5.39
C LEU A 147 16.66 -2.56 -4.75
N PHE A 148 16.00 -3.61 -5.23
CA PHE A 148 16.16 -4.94 -4.66
C PHE A 148 17.53 -5.56 -5.02
N GLU A 149 18.05 -5.32 -6.23
CA GLU A 149 19.40 -5.68 -6.65
C GLU A 149 20.47 -5.04 -5.75
N GLN A 150 20.30 -3.77 -5.37
CA GLN A 150 21.22 -3.04 -4.50
C GLN A 150 21.15 -3.43 -3.02
N ARG A 151 20.19 -4.29 -2.63
CA ARG A 151 19.97 -4.69 -1.24
C ARG A 151 20.28 -6.18 -1.09
N PRO A 152 21.49 -6.56 -0.62
CA PRO A 152 21.94 -7.96 -0.60
C PRO A 152 20.98 -8.92 0.11
N HIS A 153 20.28 -8.46 1.16
CA HIS A 153 19.28 -9.26 1.87
C HIS A 153 17.99 -9.53 1.09
N SER A 154 17.81 -8.93 -0.09
CA SER A 154 16.70 -9.19 -1.01
C SER A 154 16.86 -10.48 -1.81
N ALA A 155 18.05 -11.07 -1.82
CA ALA A 155 18.29 -12.40 -2.40
C ALA A 155 18.26 -13.52 -1.34
N ILE A 156 18.15 -13.17 -0.04
CA ILE A 156 18.17 -14.14 1.05
C ILE A 156 16.74 -14.59 1.36
N LYS A 157 16.37 -15.80 0.93
CA LYS A 157 15.01 -16.38 1.07
C LYS A 157 14.38 -16.18 2.44
N ALA A 158 15.14 -16.46 3.51
CA ALA A 158 14.65 -16.33 4.89
C ALA A 158 14.29 -14.87 5.25
N ILE A 159 15.03 -13.88 4.73
CA ILE A 159 14.74 -12.46 4.96
C ILE A 159 13.61 -11.99 4.05
N VAL A 160 13.59 -12.42 2.78
CA VAL A 160 12.50 -12.08 1.85
C VAL A 160 11.16 -12.56 2.41
N SER A 161 11.10 -13.81 2.89
CA SER A 161 9.90 -14.34 3.55
C SER A 161 9.46 -13.48 4.73
N ARG A 162 10.38 -13.09 5.62
CA ARG A 162 10.05 -12.23 6.76
C ARG A 162 9.54 -10.86 6.34
N ARG A 163 10.11 -10.27 5.28
CA ARG A 163 9.66 -8.97 4.75
C ARG A 163 8.27 -9.03 4.14
N VAL A 164 7.96 -10.11 3.41
CA VAL A 164 6.62 -10.33 2.86
C VAL A 164 5.60 -10.48 3.99
N ILE A 165 5.90 -11.29 5.02
CA ILE A 165 5.02 -11.44 6.17
C ILE A 165 4.89 -10.15 6.98
N GLU A 166 5.98 -9.40 7.18
CA GLU A 166 5.95 -8.11 7.86
C GLU A 166 5.08 -7.09 7.12
N THR A 167 5.15 -7.07 5.78
CA THR A 167 4.25 -6.24 4.95
C THR A 167 2.80 -6.65 5.17
N ALA A 168 2.49 -7.95 5.17
CA ALA A 168 1.14 -8.44 5.45
C ALA A 168 0.66 -8.03 6.85
N GLN A 169 1.51 -8.14 7.87
CA GLN A 169 1.18 -7.74 9.24
C GLN A 169 0.94 -6.23 9.38
N ILE A 170 1.71 -5.39 8.69
CA ILE A 170 1.51 -3.93 8.65
C ILE A 170 0.21 -3.59 7.90
N MET A 171 -0.08 -4.27 6.79
CA MET A 171 -1.35 -4.08 6.07
C MET A 171 -2.55 -4.49 6.94
N LEU A 172 -2.46 -5.61 7.65
CA LEU A 172 -3.52 -6.04 8.56
C LEU A 172 -3.73 -5.02 9.69
N ARG A 173 -2.67 -4.43 10.21
CA ARG A 173 -2.74 -3.31 11.16
C ARG A 173 -3.44 -2.06 10.59
N ILE A 174 -3.15 -1.71 9.34
CA ILE A 174 -3.84 -0.64 8.60
C ILE A 174 -5.33 -0.95 8.45
N LEU A 175 -5.67 -2.20 8.13
CA LEU A 175 -7.02 -2.65 7.83
C LEU A 175 -7.89 -2.96 9.08
N TYR A 176 -7.29 -3.40 10.18
CA TYR A 176 -7.98 -3.97 11.34
C TYR A 176 -8.65 -2.96 12.29
N GLY A 177 -8.57 -1.66 12.00
CA GLY A 177 -8.99 -0.61 12.94
C GLY A 177 -10.40 -0.76 13.55
N ASN A 178 -11.33 -1.50 12.93
CA ASN A 178 -12.72 -1.60 13.41
C ASN A 178 -13.15 -2.96 14.00
N MET A 179 -12.22 -3.89 14.26
CA MET A 179 -12.59 -5.24 14.72
C MET A 179 -12.59 -5.40 16.24
N ASN A 180 -12.75 -4.30 16.98
CA ASN A 180 -13.01 -4.38 18.40
C ASN A 180 -14.43 -4.93 18.62
N MET A 181 -14.49 -6.14 19.17
CA MET A 181 -15.70 -6.81 19.65
C MET A 181 -16.42 -5.97 20.73
N GLY A 182 -17.11 -4.89 20.35
CA GLY A 182 -17.91 -4.06 21.27
C GLY A 182 -17.16 -2.97 22.06
N TRP A 183 -15.85 -2.78 21.85
CA TRP A 183 -15.02 -1.81 22.61
C TRP A 183 -14.71 -0.50 21.86
N GLY A 184 -15.45 -0.19 20.78
CA GLY A 184 -15.18 0.96 19.90
C GLY A 184 -15.18 2.34 20.58
N SER A 185 -15.69 2.46 21.81
CA SER A 185 -15.67 3.71 22.59
C SER A 185 -14.33 3.97 23.32
N LEU A 186 -13.44 2.99 23.45
CA LEU A 186 -12.17 3.11 24.18
C LEU A 186 -10.93 3.15 23.26
N TYR A 187 -11.07 2.76 21.99
CA TYR A 187 -9.97 2.69 21.03
C TYR A 187 -10.22 3.61 19.84
N SER A 188 -9.36 4.62 19.68
CA SER A 188 -9.30 5.35 18.42
C SER A 188 -8.43 4.61 17.41
N THR A 189 -8.87 4.54 16.15
CA THR A 189 -8.08 3.93 15.07
C THR A 189 -6.87 4.81 14.74
N ARG A 190 -5.79 4.19 14.26
CA ARG A 190 -4.52 4.86 13.93
C ARG A 190 -4.07 4.53 12.50
N THR A 191 -5.01 4.19 11.64
CA THR A 191 -4.75 3.76 10.26
C THR A 191 -3.98 4.84 9.49
N LEU A 192 -4.36 6.11 9.64
CA LEU A 192 -3.70 7.23 8.96
C LEU A 192 -2.26 7.37 9.44
N ALA A 193 -2.03 7.39 10.76
CA ALA A 193 -0.70 7.52 11.34
C ALA A 193 0.21 6.33 11.00
N THR A 194 -0.31 5.11 11.02
CA THR A 194 0.41 3.89 10.62
C THR A 194 0.84 3.96 9.15
N THR A 195 -0.04 4.46 8.26
CA THR A 195 0.29 4.61 6.83
C THR A 195 1.30 5.73 6.60
N LEU A 196 1.18 6.86 7.32
CA LEU A 196 2.18 7.94 7.27
C LEU A 196 3.54 7.47 7.81
N LEU A 197 3.58 6.62 8.85
CA LEU A 197 4.82 6.00 9.31
C LEU A 197 5.43 5.09 8.23
N LEU A 198 4.61 4.33 7.51
CA LEU A 198 5.08 3.51 6.37
C LEU A 198 5.71 4.39 5.30
N ALA A 199 5.09 5.52 4.97
CA ALA A 199 5.64 6.52 4.04
C ALA A 199 6.97 7.09 4.55
N GLN A 200 7.06 7.47 5.84
CA GLN A 200 8.30 7.97 6.44
C GLN A 200 9.41 6.93 6.47
N MET A 201 9.07 5.67 6.76
CA MET A 201 9.99 4.55 6.71
C MET A 201 10.63 4.48 5.32
N HIS A 202 9.82 4.46 4.27
CA HIS A 202 10.35 4.31 2.93
C HIS A 202 11.10 5.55 2.45
N ASN A 203 10.57 6.76 2.68
CA ASN A 203 11.28 8.01 2.35
C ASN A 203 12.62 8.12 3.08
N SER A 204 12.71 7.72 4.35
CA SER A 204 13.97 7.78 5.10
C SER A 204 14.92 6.63 4.78
N ALA A 205 14.42 5.42 4.52
CA ALA A 205 15.26 4.23 4.35
C ALA A 205 15.72 4.02 2.90
N LEU A 206 14.99 4.58 1.92
CA LEU A 206 15.17 4.26 0.50
C LEU A 206 15.57 5.46 -0.38
N SER A 207 15.55 6.68 0.16
CA SER A 207 15.77 7.91 -0.64
C SER A 207 17.16 8.03 -1.27
N HIS A 208 18.16 7.31 -0.76
CA HIS A 208 19.53 7.36 -1.26
C HIS A 208 19.83 6.37 -2.39
N TYR A 209 18.95 5.40 -2.67
CA TYR A 209 19.16 4.45 -3.75
C TYR A 209 18.80 5.08 -5.10
N GLN A 210 19.65 4.87 -6.10
CA GLN A 210 19.44 5.32 -7.47
C GLN A 210 19.37 4.14 -8.43
N SER A 211 18.46 4.22 -9.39
CA SER A 211 18.23 3.19 -10.37
C SER A 211 19.25 3.32 -11.50
N HIS A 212 20.05 2.28 -11.73
CA HIS A 212 20.95 2.23 -12.88
C HIS A 212 20.21 2.05 -14.21
N TYR A 213 18.93 1.67 -14.18
CA TYR A 213 18.11 1.55 -15.39
C TYR A 213 17.52 2.89 -15.87
N THR A 214 17.24 3.82 -14.95
CA THR A 214 16.53 5.08 -15.27
C THR A 214 17.28 6.34 -14.87
N GLY A 215 18.33 6.22 -14.04
CA GLY A 215 19.05 7.36 -13.45
C GLY A 215 18.29 8.10 -12.35
N ARG A 216 17.05 7.68 -12.02
CA ARG A 216 16.21 8.32 -11.00
C ARG A 216 16.43 7.68 -9.64
N ARG A 217 15.90 8.29 -8.58
CA ARG A 217 15.81 7.61 -7.26
C ARG A 217 14.97 6.34 -7.42
N CYS A 218 15.33 5.25 -6.75
CA CYS A 218 14.56 4.02 -6.85
C CYS A 218 13.16 4.13 -6.22
N TYR A 219 13.04 4.94 -5.16
CA TYR A 219 11.76 5.20 -4.48
C TYR A 219 11.22 6.57 -4.91
N ASN A 220 10.40 6.55 -5.97
CA ASN A 220 9.82 7.72 -6.64
C ASN A 220 8.32 7.50 -6.94
N GLN A 221 7.67 8.49 -7.55
CA GLN A 221 6.26 8.42 -7.94
C GLN A 221 5.92 7.17 -8.78
N SER A 222 6.69 6.89 -9.84
CA SER A 222 6.45 5.75 -10.74
C SER A 222 6.52 4.41 -10.00
N ALA A 223 7.60 4.20 -9.24
CA ALA A 223 7.85 2.95 -8.54
C ALA A 223 6.75 2.63 -7.51
N VAL A 224 6.30 3.64 -6.75
CA VAL A 224 5.28 3.44 -5.71
C VAL A 224 3.88 3.38 -6.30
N ALA A 225 3.56 4.17 -7.33
CA ALA A 225 2.29 4.06 -8.04
C ALA A 225 2.13 2.68 -8.68
N PHE A 226 3.18 2.16 -9.33
CA PHE A 226 3.14 0.80 -9.88
C PHE A 226 3.06 -0.27 -8.78
N THR A 227 3.80 -0.12 -7.68
CA THR A 227 3.69 -1.04 -6.54
C THR A 227 2.25 -1.03 -5.99
N LEU A 228 1.65 0.14 -5.77
CA LEU A 228 0.25 0.25 -5.34
C LEU A 228 -0.70 -0.45 -6.33
N LEU A 229 -0.43 -0.34 -7.62
CA LEU A 229 -1.19 -1.01 -8.68
C LEU A 229 -1.08 -2.53 -8.59
N THR A 230 0.08 -3.10 -8.23
CA THR A 230 0.18 -4.55 -8.03
C THR A 230 -0.68 -5.05 -6.88
N PHE A 231 -0.90 -4.24 -5.84
CA PHE A 231 -1.79 -4.65 -4.74
C PHE A 231 -3.27 -4.38 -5.01
N SER A 232 -3.58 -3.28 -5.72
CA SER A 232 -4.97 -2.89 -6.00
C SER A 232 -5.55 -3.62 -7.21
N TYR A 233 -4.86 -3.58 -8.35
CA TYR A 233 -5.36 -4.10 -9.61
C TYR A 233 -5.22 -5.60 -9.75
N VAL A 234 -4.04 -6.17 -9.48
CA VAL A 234 -3.81 -7.63 -9.65
C VAL A 234 -4.77 -8.43 -8.76
N VAL A 235 -4.93 -8.01 -7.50
CA VAL A 235 -5.86 -8.66 -6.57
C VAL A 235 -7.30 -8.50 -7.02
N ALA A 236 -7.72 -7.30 -7.43
CA ALA A 236 -9.07 -7.08 -7.96
C ALA A 236 -9.33 -7.91 -9.23
N GLN A 237 -8.35 -7.99 -10.15
CA GLN A 237 -8.49 -8.77 -11.36
C GLN A 237 -8.62 -10.26 -11.04
N ALA A 238 -7.88 -10.78 -10.06
CA ALA A 238 -8.05 -12.18 -9.63
C ALA A 238 -9.44 -12.46 -9.05
N TRP A 239 -10.10 -11.46 -8.47
CA TRP A 239 -11.50 -11.56 -8.03
C TRP A 239 -12.46 -11.54 -9.20
N VAL A 240 -12.27 -10.62 -10.14
CA VAL A 240 -13.05 -10.53 -11.38
C VAL A 240 -12.95 -11.84 -12.17
N ASP A 241 -11.74 -12.36 -12.37
CA ASP A 241 -11.47 -13.62 -13.08
C ASP A 241 -12.18 -14.82 -12.44
N LYS A 242 -12.36 -14.79 -11.11
CA LYS A 242 -13.03 -15.84 -10.34
C LYS A 242 -14.52 -15.57 -10.11
N GLY A 243 -15.05 -14.43 -10.55
CA GLY A 243 -16.43 -14.03 -10.33
C GLY A 243 -16.79 -13.72 -8.87
N TYR A 244 -15.82 -13.31 -8.04
CA TYR A 244 -16.13 -12.91 -6.66
C TYR A 244 -16.70 -11.49 -6.58
N GLU A 245 -17.76 -11.33 -5.79
CA GLU A 245 -18.39 -10.03 -5.54
C GLU A 245 -17.60 -9.22 -4.51
N PHE A 246 -17.23 -7.99 -4.87
CA PHE A 246 -16.71 -6.98 -3.96
C PHE A 246 -17.22 -5.60 -4.37
N ASN A 247 -17.19 -4.65 -3.43
CA ASN A 247 -17.53 -3.27 -3.74
C ASN A 247 -16.32 -2.56 -4.37
N GLU A 248 -16.31 -2.50 -5.71
CA GLU A 248 -15.22 -1.90 -6.49
C GLU A 248 -14.91 -0.46 -6.08
N GLN A 249 -15.93 0.38 -5.94
CA GLN A 249 -15.77 1.79 -5.56
C GLN A 249 -15.04 1.92 -4.22
N ARG A 250 -15.43 1.13 -3.21
CA ARG A 250 -14.80 1.11 -1.89
C ARG A 250 -13.38 0.57 -1.94
N TRP A 251 -13.13 -0.46 -2.75
CA TRP A 251 -11.80 -1.04 -2.93
C TRP A 251 -10.80 0.00 -3.49
N TYR A 252 -11.15 0.64 -4.60
CA TYR A 252 -10.27 1.64 -5.21
C TYR A 252 -10.20 2.92 -4.39
N TYR A 253 -11.28 3.31 -3.70
CA TYR A 253 -11.22 4.42 -2.74
C TYR A 253 -10.23 4.15 -1.59
N PHE A 254 -10.21 2.94 -1.02
CA PHE A 254 -9.22 2.57 -0.01
C PHE A 254 -7.79 2.72 -0.55
N TRP A 255 -7.51 2.17 -1.73
CA TRP A 255 -6.19 2.22 -2.33
C TRP A 255 -5.74 3.61 -2.75
N LYS A 256 -6.67 4.45 -3.21
CA LYS A 256 -6.44 5.88 -3.44
C LYS A 256 -5.93 6.58 -2.20
N LEU A 257 -6.60 6.36 -1.07
CA LEU A 257 -6.21 6.96 0.19
C LEU A 257 -4.87 6.43 0.70
N VAL A 258 -4.61 5.13 0.60
CA VAL A 258 -3.32 4.54 0.95
C VAL A 258 -2.19 5.12 0.09
N GLY A 259 -2.35 5.14 -1.24
CA GLY A 259 -1.36 5.72 -2.16
C GLY A 259 -1.09 7.19 -1.87
N SER A 260 -2.15 7.95 -1.60
CA SER A 260 -2.06 9.37 -1.25
C SER A 260 -1.35 9.61 0.10
N LEU A 261 -1.57 8.76 1.10
CA LEU A 261 -0.85 8.78 2.38
C LEU A 261 0.61 8.31 2.25
N LEU A 262 0.94 7.57 1.20
CA LEU A 262 2.32 7.25 0.83
C LEU A 262 3.03 8.39 0.06
N GLY A 263 2.29 9.43 -0.33
CA GLY A 263 2.83 10.60 -1.04
C GLY A 263 2.80 10.52 -2.56
N VAL A 264 2.03 9.56 -3.11
CA VAL A 264 1.80 9.46 -4.55
C VAL A 264 0.88 10.59 -5.01
N ASP A 265 1.22 11.23 -6.12
CA ASP A 265 0.39 12.23 -6.80
C ASP A 265 -0.96 11.59 -7.17
N SER A 266 -2.07 12.24 -6.82
CA SER A 266 -3.41 11.69 -7.03
C SER A 266 -3.74 11.40 -8.50
N ARG A 267 -3.01 11.99 -9.45
CA ARG A 267 -3.14 11.72 -10.88
C ARG A 267 -2.50 10.39 -11.30
N LEU A 268 -1.67 9.78 -10.47
CA LEU A 268 -1.05 8.47 -10.73
C LEU A 268 -1.76 7.31 -9.99
N ILE A 269 -2.95 7.56 -9.45
CA ILE A 269 -3.73 6.55 -8.72
C ILE A 269 -5.09 6.38 -9.40
N ALA A 270 -5.44 5.14 -9.73
CA ALA A 270 -6.72 4.78 -10.32
C ALA A 270 -7.88 4.98 -9.34
N ASP A 271 -9.01 5.45 -9.85
CA ASP A 271 -10.26 5.61 -9.11
C ASP A 271 -11.20 4.39 -9.28
N ASP A 272 -10.99 3.58 -10.33
CA ASP A 272 -11.77 2.39 -10.65
C ASP A 272 -10.94 1.30 -11.35
N HIS A 273 -11.58 0.16 -11.66
CA HIS A 273 -10.90 -0.98 -12.25
C HIS A 273 -10.44 -0.74 -13.69
N ALA A 274 -11.20 0.04 -14.47
CA ALA A 274 -10.86 0.35 -15.86
C ALA A 274 -9.61 1.24 -15.93
N GLU A 275 -9.54 2.25 -15.08
CA GLU A 275 -8.37 3.10 -14.94
C GLU A 275 -7.15 2.34 -14.43
N ALA A 276 -7.34 1.39 -13.51
CA ALA A 276 -6.26 0.54 -13.02
C ALA A 276 -5.66 -0.33 -14.14
N ALA A 277 -6.53 -0.92 -14.98
CA ALA A 277 -6.11 -1.63 -16.18
C ALA A 277 -5.37 -0.73 -17.18
N GLN A 278 -5.84 0.52 -17.36
CA GLN A 278 -5.18 1.50 -18.21
C GLN A 278 -3.78 1.85 -17.68
N LEU A 279 -3.65 2.17 -16.40
CA LEU A 279 -2.35 2.47 -15.77
C LEU A 279 -1.39 1.29 -15.91
N TRP A 280 -1.87 0.06 -15.73
CA TRP A 280 -1.05 -1.14 -15.90
C TRP A 280 -0.41 -1.16 -17.28
N VAL A 281 -1.22 -1.03 -18.33
CA VAL A 281 -0.74 -0.98 -19.72
C VAL A 281 0.21 0.20 -19.95
N LEU A 282 -0.08 1.38 -19.41
CA LEU A 282 0.74 2.58 -19.58
C LEU A 282 2.15 2.43 -19.00
N PHE A 283 2.31 1.79 -17.83
CA PHE A 283 3.65 1.54 -17.25
C PHE A 283 4.51 0.67 -18.19
N PHE A 284 3.94 -0.38 -18.77
CA PHE A 284 4.65 -1.21 -19.75
C PHE A 284 4.90 -0.46 -21.07
N ALA A 285 3.90 0.27 -21.59
CA ALA A 285 4.01 1.02 -22.84
C ALA A 285 4.99 2.21 -22.78
N ARG A 286 5.15 2.81 -21.60
CA ARG A 286 6.13 3.87 -21.35
C ARG A 286 7.55 3.34 -21.16
N GLY A 287 7.69 2.03 -20.92
CA GLY A 287 8.97 1.39 -20.64
C GLY A 287 9.44 1.58 -19.19
N GLU A 288 8.52 1.85 -18.26
CA GLU A 288 8.79 1.84 -16.81
C GLU A 288 9.01 0.40 -16.30
N CYS A 289 8.33 -0.56 -16.94
CA CYS A 289 8.47 -1.99 -16.67
C CYS A 289 9.32 -2.73 -17.73
N PHE A 290 9.92 -3.85 -17.33
CA PHE A 290 10.60 -4.77 -18.25
C PHE A 290 9.61 -5.50 -19.18
N GLY A 291 10.11 -5.90 -20.35
CA GLY A 291 9.33 -6.61 -21.38
C GLY A 291 8.44 -5.74 -22.27
N GLY A 292 8.12 -4.51 -21.87
CA GLY A 292 7.35 -3.57 -22.70
C GLY A 292 5.97 -4.09 -23.11
N THR A 293 5.50 -3.67 -24.30
CA THR A 293 4.18 -4.07 -24.84
C THR A 293 4.22 -5.39 -25.62
N PRO A 294 3.18 -6.24 -25.54
CA PRO A 294 1.99 -6.08 -24.70
C PRO A 294 2.32 -6.27 -23.22
N ALA A 295 1.57 -5.59 -22.35
CA ALA A 295 1.64 -5.81 -20.91
C ALA A 295 1.21 -7.26 -20.59
N PRO A 296 1.86 -7.93 -19.63
CA PRO A 296 1.41 -9.25 -19.19
C PRO A 296 0.02 -9.14 -18.56
N TYR A 297 -0.78 -10.20 -18.67
CA TYR A 297 -2.05 -10.28 -17.97
C TYR A 297 -1.78 -10.22 -16.46
N PRO A 298 -2.49 -9.37 -15.68
CA PRO A 298 -2.06 -9.01 -14.33
C PRO A 298 -2.01 -10.19 -13.35
N THR A 299 -2.85 -11.22 -13.53
CA THR A 299 -2.89 -12.43 -12.68
C THR A 299 -2.00 -13.57 -13.20
N ASN A 300 -1.35 -13.38 -14.36
CA ASN A 300 -0.42 -14.35 -14.94
C ASN A 300 1.00 -13.79 -14.91
N LEU A 301 1.79 -14.23 -13.94
CA LEU A 301 3.19 -13.80 -13.81
C LEU A 301 4.03 -14.30 -14.99
N ASP A 302 4.59 -13.37 -15.77
CA ASP A 302 5.58 -13.61 -16.81
C ASP A 302 7.00 -13.51 -16.22
N ASN A 303 7.50 -14.65 -15.74
CA ASN A 303 8.84 -14.73 -15.15
C ASN A 303 9.96 -14.29 -16.10
N GLY A 304 9.75 -14.33 -17.42
CA GLY A 304 10.76 -13.93 -18.40
C GLY A 304 11.08 -12.44 -18.38
N ARG A 305 10.25 -11.63 -17.70
CA ARG A 305 10.43 -10.18 -17.56
C ARG A 305 11.01 -9.76 -16.22
N ILE A 306 11.38 -10.70 -15.36
CA ILE A 306 11.90 -10.42 -14.02
C ILE A 306 13.33 -10.95 -13.94
N ASP A 307 14.19 -10.23 -13.22
CA ASP A 307 15.54 -10.70 -12.91
C ASP A 307 15.50 -12.11 -12.26
N PRO A 308 16.19 -13.12 -12.83
CA PRO A 308 16.19 -14.47 -12.29
C PRO A 308 16.72 -14.58 -10.86
N GLY A 309 17.65 -13.70 -10.47
CA GLY A 309 18.19 -13.66 -9.11
C GLY A 309 17.14 -13.22 -8.08
N LEU A 310 16.35 -12.19 -8.41
CA LEU A 310 15.22 -11.75 -7.59
C LEU A 310 14.15 -12.83 -7.47
N LEU A 311 13.81 -13.51 -8.57
CA LEU A 311 12.87 -14.63 -8.55
C LEU A 311 13.37 -15.79 -7.71
N ALA A 312 14.64 -16.18 -7.87
CA ALA A 312 15.25 -17.27 -7.12
C ALA A 312 15.35 -16.98 -5.62
N GLY A 313 15.54 -15.71 -5.24
CA GLY A 313 15.55 -15.24 -3.85
C GLY A 313 14.16 -15.13 -3.21
N TYR A 314 13.09 -15.10 -4.01
CA TYR A 314 11.73 -14.97 -3.49
C TYR A 314 11.27 -16.21 -2.72
N SER A 315 10.71 -16.00 -1.54
CA SER A 315 10.16 -17.06 -0.70
C SER A 315 9.05 -16.50 0.17
N VAL A 316 8.00 -17.29 0.38
CA VAL A 316 6.96 -17.06 1.39
C VAL A 316 6.80 -18.33 2.18
N GLN A 317 6.99 -18.24 3.51
CA GLN A 317 6.76 -19.32 4.45
C GLN A 317 5.54 -18.99 5.30
N PRO A 318 4.72 -20.00 5.67
CA PRO A 318 3.61 -19.80 6.60
C PRO A 318 4.10 -19.21 7.93
N GLU A 319 3.33 -18.30 8.52
CA GLU A 319 3.67 -17.69 9.82
C GLU A 319 2.52 -17.79 10.82
N ALA A 320 2.77 -18.46 11.95
CA ALA A 320 1.77 -18.73 12.99
C ALA A 320 1.18 -17.46 13.63
N ASN A 321 1.93 -16.35 13.64
CA ASN A 321 1.46 -15.07 14.21
C ASN A 321 0.30 -14.45 13.43
N LEU A 322 -0.06 -14.96 12.25
CA LEU A 322 -1.27 -14.54 11.54
C LEU A 322 -2.56 -15.08 12.20
N ILE A 323 -2.47 -16.09 13.08
CA ILE A 323 -3.60 -16.67 13.81
C ILE A 323 -4.31 -15.63 14.70
N GLN A 324 -3.60 -14.61 15.19
CA GLN A 324 -4.20 -13.56 16.03
C GLN A 324 -5.35 -12.80 15.33
N TRP A 325 -5.40 -12.86 13.99
CA TRP A 325 -6.42 -12.20 13.18
C TRP A 325 -7.63 -13.11 12.85
N VAL A 326 -7.63 -14.38 13.31
CA VAL A 326 -8.72 -15.34 13.07
C VAL A 326 -10.08 -14.87 13.59
N PRO A 327 -10.21 -14.29 14.80
CA PRO A 327 -11.50 -13.78 15.27
C PRO A 327 -12.08 -12.73 14.32
N ALA A 328 -11.21 -11.87 13.80
CA ALA A 328 -11.57 -10.84 12.83
C ALA A 328 -12.02 -11.42 11.49
N PHE A 329 -11.28 -12.42 11.00
CA PHE A 329 -11.70 -13.15 9.82
C PHE A 329 -13.12 -13.72 9.97
N ILE A 330 -13.42 -14.40 11.08
CA ILE A 330 -14.74 -15.01 11.32
C ILE A 330 -15.85 -13.96 11.26
N VAL A 331 -15.69 -12.84 11.96
CA VAL A 331 -16.69 -11.74 11.95
C VAL A 331 -16.88 -11.19 10.53
N THR A 332 -15.80 -11.02 9.78
CA THR A 332 -15.86 -10.56 8.39
C THR A 332 -16.59 -11.56 7.49
N GLN A 333 -16.37 -12.87 7.66
CA GLN A 333 -17.11 -13.89 6.91
C GLN A 333 -18.60 -13.87 7.24
N MET A 334 -18.97 -13.75 8.52
CA MET A 334 -20.37 -13.67 8.93
C MET A 334 -21.09 -12.47 8.31
N ARG A 335 -20.46 -11.27 8.35
CA ARG A 335 -21.01 -10.04 7.77
C ARG A 335 -21.21 -10.12 6.25
N ASN A 336 -20.39 -10.92 5.56
CA ASN A 336 -20.42 -11.06 4.10
C ASN A 336 -21.03 -12.38 3.61
N SER A 337 -21.72 -13.12 4.48
CA SER A 337 -22.35 -14.41 4.17
C SER A 337 -23.32 -14.35 2.97
N VAL A 338 -24.04 -13.24 2.80
CA VAL A 338 -24.95 -13.02 1.65
C VAL A 338 -24.19 -13.00 0.32
N ARG A 339 -23.01 -12.37 0.28
CA ARG A 339 -22.17 -12.32 -0.94
C ARG A 339 -21.68 -13.71 -1.32
N TRP A 340 -21.28 -14.51 -0.32
CA TRP A 340 -20.93 -15.91 -0.54
C TRP A 340 -22.10 -16.75 -1.03
N GLY A 341 -23.31 -16.50 -0.49
CA GLY A 341 -24.52 -17.13 -0.99
C GLY A 341 -24.75 -16.84 -2.48
N LYS A 342 -24.64 -15.58 -2.91
CA LYS A 342 -24.76 -15.23 -4.34
C LYS A 342 -23.70 -15.92 -5.19
N TYR A 343 -22.43 -15.85 -4.79
CA TYR A 343 -21.33 -16.50 -5.51
C TYR A 343 -21.55 -18.01 -5.68
N LEU A 344 -21.87 -18.72 -4.60
CA LEU A 344 -22.07 -20.17 -4.63
C LEU A 344 -23.29 -20.58 -5.47
N LEU A 345 -24.25 -19.67 -5.63
CA LEU A 345 -25.47 -19.88 -6.42
C LEU A 345 -25.35 -19.33 -7.86
N GLY A 346 -24.22 -18.72 -8.23
CA GLY A 346 -23.94 -18.21 -9.58
C GLY A 346 -24.74 -16.98 -9.99
N TYR A 347 -25.15 -16.14 -9.02
CA TYR A 347 -25.88 -14.89 -9.26
C TYR A 347 -24.99 -13.67 -9.49
#